data_AF-A0A0D2KKH5-F1
#
_entry.id   AF-A0A0D2KKH5-F1
#
_cell.length_a   1.000
_cell.length_b   1.000
_cell.length_c   1.000
_cell.angle_alpha   90.00
_cell.angle_beta   90.00
_cell.angle_gamma   90.00
#
_symmetry.space_group_name_H-M   'P 1'
#
loop_
_entity.id
_entity.type
_entity.pdbx_description
1 polymer ?
#
loop_
_entity_poly.entity_id
_entity_poly.type
_entity_poly.pdbx_seq_one_letter_code
_entity_poly.pdbx_strand_id
1 'polypeptide(L)'
;MAWMPSWQHNGDWFNACAAKQGKEIDTLHAPDTQEQLGGAQPLVGEDAAAFDWGQQSLRSWGIFGVLLTGVLGALYAVWIQPGVGAGAGYLQAVEALTDGSPEGTIIALLAIFGVAHSGLAGLRPAAEDVIGARAYRVVFALVSLCLAVVPIAYFINHRYDGLQLWNVQGVPGVHSAVWAVSFLSFFFLYPSTFNILEVAAVDKPKLHMWETGIMRITRHPQMVGQGLWCAAHCLWTGSSVVIAASVGLMAHHLFGCWHGDRRLRVRGVRVAVPGVLECSRSPPGS
;
A
#
# COMPACT_ATOMS: atom_id res chain seq x y z
N MET A 1 -40.38 32.40 28.80
CA MET A 1 -39.79 31.15 28.29
C MET A 1 -38.41 31.48 27.75
N ALA A 2 -37.37 31.26 28.55
CA ALA A 2 -35.98 31.54 28.19
C ALA A 2 -35.23 30.20 28.26
N TRP A 3 -34.56 29.83 27.18
CA TRP A 3 -33.77 28.60 27.05
C TRP A 3 -32.40 28.98 26.49
N MET A 4 -31.36 28.81 27.30
CA MET A 4 -29.97 28.40 26.99
C MET A 4 -29.04 28.80 28.13
N PRO A 5 -28.35 27.86 28.80
CA PRO A 5 -27.13 28.14 29.55
C PRO A 5 -25.90 27.99 28.65
N SER A 6 -24.95 28.90 28.84
CA SER A 6 -23.63 28.98 28.22
C SER A 6 -22.77 27.74 28.48
N TRP A 7 -22.19 27.18 27.42
CA TRP A 7 -21.15 26.16 27.48
C TRP A 7 -19.76 26.80 27.63
N GLN A 8 -19.23 26.78 28.85
CA GLN A 8 -17.79 26.91 29.13
C GLN A 8 -17.38 25.73 30.02
N HIS A 9 -16.23 25.14 29.72
CA HIS A 9 -15.60 23.91 30.27
C HIS A 9 -15.86 22.60 29.49
N ASN A 10 -15.04 22.37 28.46
CA ASN A 10 -14.80 21.05 27.83
C ASN A 10 -13.30 20.71 27.85
N GLY A 11 -12.66 20.82 29.03
CA GLY A 11 -11.25 20.45 29.24
C GLY A 11 -11.03 19.14 30.00
N ASP A 12 -12.05 18.67 30.73
CA ASP A 12 -11.83 17.65 31.77
C ASP A 12 -12.02 16.20 31.28
N TRP A 13 -12.74 16.00 30.16
CA TRP A 13 -12.94 14.67 29.59
C TRP A 13 -11.68 14.09 28.93
N PHE A 14 -10.87 14.91 28.26
CA PHE A 14 -9.64 14.47 27.63
C PHE A 14 -8.58 14.05 28.67
N ASN A 15 -8.49 14.81 29.76
CA ASN A 15 -7.54 14.55 30.85
C ASN A 15 -7.92 13.30 31.66
N ALA A 16 -9.21 13.03 31.85
CA ALA A 16 -9.68 11.83 32.54
C ALA A 16 -9.37 10.54 31.76
N CYS A 17 -9.43 10.58 30.42
CA CYS A 17 -9.11 9.42 29.57
C CYS A 17 -7.59 9.16 29.51
N ALA A 18 -6.79 10.23 29.42
CA ALA A 18 -5.33 10.16 29.46
C ALA A 18 -4.80 9.68 30.82
N ALA A 19 -5.39 10.13 31.92
CA ALA A 19 -5.01 9.69 33.27
C ALA A 19 -5.39 8.23 33.56
N LYS A 20 -6.49 7.73 32.98
CA LYS A 20 -6.86 6.30 33.06
C LYS A 20 -5.88 5.43 32.29
N GLN A 21 -5.48 5.84 31.07
CA GLN A 21 -4.47 5.12 30.28
C GLN A 21 -3.09 5.15 30.95
N GLY A 22 -2.68 6.27 31.55
CA GLY A 22 -1.41 6.36 32.28
C GLY A 22 -1.32 5.42 33.48
N LYS A 23 -2.41 5.26 34.24
CA LYS A 23 -2.44 4.37 35.42
C LYS A 23 -2.55 2.88 35.07
N GLU A 24 -3.17 2.54 33.94
CA GLU A 24 -3.32 1.14 33.50
C GLU A 24 -2.02 0.61 32.86
N ILE A 25 -1.16 1.51 32.35
CA ILE A 25 0.18 1.17 31.84
C ILE A 25 1.18 0.87 32.97
N ASP A 26 1.04 1.51 34.14
CA ASP A 26 1.99 1.36 35.27
C ASP A 26 1.81 0.06 36.09
N THR A 27 0.74 -0.71 35.87
CA THR A 27 0.44 -1.92 36.68
C THR A 27 0.51 -3.25 35.94
N LEU A 28 0.81 -3.25 34.64
CA LEU A 28 1.27 -4.46 33.98
C LEU A 28 2.78 -4.56 34.24
N HIS A 29 3.18 -5.49 35.11
CA HIS A 29 4.54 -6.02 35.12
C HIS A 29 4.90 -6.38 33.68
N ALA A 30 5.66 -5.50 33.03
CA ALA A 30 6.28 -5.78 31.75
C ALA A 30 7.21 -6.97 31.99
N PRO A 31 6.97 -8.16 31.39
CA PRO A 31 8.03 -9.15 31.33
C PRO A 31 9.19 -8.48 30.58
N ASP A 32 10.41 -8.58 31.14
CA ASP A 32 11.63 -7.94 30.67
C ASP A 32 11.66 -7.75 29.14
N THR A 33 11.32 -6.53 28.71
CA THR A 33 11.23 -6.14 27.30
C THR A 33 12.56 -6.22 26.56
N GLN A 34 13.65 -6.55 27.28
CA GLN A 34 14.97 -6.78 26.68
C GLN A 34 15.14 -8.18 26.09
N GLU A 35 14.34 -9.19 26.48
CA GLU A 35 14.56 -10.57 26.03
C GLU A 35 13.77 -10.94 24.75
N GLN A 36 12.74 -10.16 24.39
CA GLN A 36 12.03 -10.29 23.10
C GLN A 36 12.60 -9.39 21.98
N LEU A 37 13.50 -8.45 22.32
CA LEU A 37 14.27 -7.70 21.35
C LEU A 37 15.56 -8.46 21.05
N GLY A 38 15.46 -9.49 20.19
CA GLY A 38 16.64 -9.99 19.50
C GLY A 38 17.41 -8.80 18.94
N GLY A 39 18.59 -8.54 19.52
CA GLY A 39 19.29 -7.24 19.55
C GLY A 39 18.87 -6.27 18.44
N ALA A 40 18.22 -5.18 18.84
CA ALA A 40 17.86 -4.10 17.93
C ALA A 40 19.14 -3.50 17.33
N GLN A 41 19.55 -4.04 16.19
CA GLN A 41 20.57 -3.43 15.35
C GLN A 41 20.13 -1.99 15.07
N PRO A 42 21.02 -0.99 15.22
CA PRO A 42 20.68 0.38 14.84
C PRO A 42 20.17 0.38 13.40
N LEU A 43 19.10 1.14 13.14
CA LEU A 43 18.61 1.31 11.77
C LEU A 43 19.70 2.01 10.96
N VAL A 44 20.34 1.28 10.04
CA VAL A 44 21.37 1.81 9.16
C VAL A 44 20.73 2.14 7.81
N GLY A 45 21.04 3.32 7.29
CA GLY A 45 20.69 3.70 5.93
C GLY A 45 21.39 2.85 4.88
N GLU A 46 20.62 2.26 3.99
CA GLU A 46 21.09 1.49 2.85
C GLU A 46 21.04 2.31 1.55
N ASP A 47 21.88 1.93 0.59
CA ASP A 47 21.90 2.52 -0.75
C ASP A 47 20.76 1.92 -1.61
N ALA A 48 19.82 2.77 -2.03
CA ALA A 48 18.70 2.39 -2.87
C ALA A 48 19.18 1.83 -4.21
N ALA A 49 18.62 0.70 -4.60
CA ALA A 49 18.99 -0.04 -5.83
C ALA A 49 20.43 -0.57 -5.88
N ALA A 50 21.17 -0.61 -4.76
CA ALA A 50 22.45 -1.29 -4.72
C ALA A 50 22.28 -2.78 -5.08
N PHE A 51 22.97 -3.23 -6.13
CA PHE A 51 22.94 -4.62 -6.58
C PHE A 51 24.35 -5.17 -6.64
N ASP A 52 24.66 -6.09 -5.73
CA ASP A 52 25.94 -6.77 -5.68
C ASP A 52 25.82 -8.15 -6.32
N TRP A 53 26.47 -8.31 -7.48
CA TRP A 53 26.53 -9.57 -8.23
C TRP A 53 27.20 -10.70 -7.44
N GLY A 54 28.18 -10.37 -6.58
CA GLY A 54 28.91 -11.35 -5.77
C GLY A 54 28.07 -11.97 -4.65
N GLN A 55 26.99 -11.30 -4.23
CA GLN A 55 26.06 -11.78 -3.22
C GLN A 55 24.88 -12.57 -3.80
N GLN A 56 24.78 -12.70 -5.13
CA GLN A 56 23.69 -13.41 -5.78
C GLN A 56 23.93 -14.93 -5.80
N SER A 57 22.86 -15.70 -5.57
CA SER A 57 22.89 -17.16 -5.61
C SER A 57 22.01 -17.70 -6.74
N LEU A 58 22.61 -18.40 -7.70
CA LEU A 58 21.86 -19.08 -8.78
C LEU A 58 20.78 -20.03 -8.23
N ARG A 59 21.04 -20.65 -7.08
CA ARG A 59 20.05 -21.50 -6.40
C ARG A 59 18.84 -20.69 -5.93
N SER A 60 19.05 -19.51 -5.34
CA SER A 60 17.96 -18.63 -4.90
C SER A 60 17.12 -18.14 -6.08
N TRP A 61 17.77 -17.79 -7.20
CA TRP A 61 17.09 -17.42 -8.44
C TRP A 61 16.31 -18.59 -9.06
N GLY A 62 16.85 -19.81 -9.02
CA GLY A 62 16.14 -21.02 -9.42
C GLY A 62 14.89 -21.27 -8.56
N ILE A 63 15.02 -21.16 -7.24
CA ILE A 63 13.88 -21.28 -6.30
C ILE A 63 12.84 -20.19 -6.57
N PHE A 64 13.27 -18.95 -6.77
CA PHE A 64 12.40 -17.84 -7.13
C PHE A 64 11.60 -18.15 -8.40
N GLY A 65 12.25 -18.65 -9.46
CA GLY A 65 11.58 -19.03 -10.69
C GLY A 65 10.52 -20.11 -10.50
N VAL A 66 10.83 -21.16 -9.72
CA VAL A 66 9.87 -22.23 -9.39
C VAL A 66 8.69 -21.70 -8.58
N LEU A 67 8.94 -20.91 -7.53
CA LEU A 67 7.90 -20.34 -6.68
C LEU A 67 7.01 -19.38 -7.47
N LEU A 68 7.60 -18.49 -8.27
CA LEU A 68 6.86 -17.55 -9.10
C LEU A 68 5.97 -18.30 -10.10
N THR A 69 6.52 -19.29 -10.80
CA THR A 69 5.75 -20.11 -11.75
C THR A 69 4.63 -20.88 -11.07
N GLY A 70 4.90 -21.48 -9.91
CA GLY A 70 3.90 -22.20 -9.13
C GLY A 70 2.77 -21.29 -8.64
N VAL A 71 3.09 -20.12 -8.09
CA VAL A 71 2.11 -19.14 -7.62
C VAL A 71 1.26 -18.62 -8.78
N LEU A 72 1.88 -18.22 -9.90
CA LEU A 72 1.15 -17.75 -11.07
C LEU A 72 0.31 -18.85 -11.73
N GLY A 73 0.80 -20.09 -11.77
CA GLY A 73 0.05 -21.24 -12.26
C GLY A 73 -1.17 -21.56 -11.39
N ALA A 74 -1.01 -21.52 -10.06
CA ALA A 74 -2.12 -21.69 -9.12
C ALA A 74 -3.14 -20.55 -9.22
N LEU A 75 -2.68 -19.30 -9.29
CA LEU A 75 -3.54 -18.14 -9.52
C LEU A 75 -4.33 -18.30 -10.82
N TYR A 76 -3.68 -18.75 -11.90
CA TYR A 76 -4.38 -19.01 -13.15
C TYR A 76 -5.48 -20.07 -12.97
N ALA A 77 -5.13 -21.26 -12.49
CA ALA A 77 -6.05 -22.39 -12.39
C ALA A 77 -7.25 -22.12 -11.45
N VAL A 78 -7.01 -21.47 -10.31
CA VAL A 78 -8.03 -21.28 -9.26
C VAL A 78 -8.82 -19.99 -9.42
N TRP A 79 -8.21 -18.95 -10.00
CA TRP A 79 -8.81 -17.61 -10.00
C TRP A 79 -9.15 -17.08 -11.40
N ILE A 80 -8.26 -17.25 -12.38
CA ILE A 80 -8.38 -16.60 -13.69
C ILE A 80 -9.02 -17.50 -14.75
N GLN A 81 -8.81 -18.82 -14.69
CA GLN A 81 -9.16 -19.76 -15.75
C GLN A 81 -10.64 -19.65 -16.15
N PRO A 82 -10.97 -19.39 -17.43
CA PRO A 82 -12.35 -19.27 -17.87
C PRO A 82 -13.18 -20.53 -17.56
N GLY A 83 -14.38 -20.32 -17.01
CA GLY A 83 -15.34 -21.39 -16.68
C GLY A 83 -15.02 -22.19 -15.40
N VAL A 84 -13.84 -22.03 -14.81
CA VAL A 84 -13.43 -22.76 -13.59
C VAL A 84 -13.04 -21.80 -12.46
N GLY A 85 -12.30 -20.74 -12.79
CA GLY A 85 -11.73 -19.81 -11.83
C GLY A 85 -12.78 -19.01 -11.07
N ALA A 86 -12.55 -18.83 -9.77
CA ALA A 86 -13.46 -18.11 -8.87
C ALA A 86 -13.56 -16.60 -9.15
N GLY A 87 -12.58 -16.02 -9.87
CA GLY A 87 -12.53 -14.59 -10.16
C GLY A 87 -13.72 -14.07 -10.96
N ALA A 88 -14.30 -14.89 -11.84
CA ALA A 88 -15.49 -14.53 -12.61
C ALA A 88 -16.73 -14.38 -11.70
N GLY A 89 -16.93 -15.32 -10.77
CA GLY A 89 -18.02 -15.24 -9.80
C GLY A 89 -17.85 -14.08 -8.83
N TYR A 90 -16.61 -13.80 -8.40
CA TYR A 90 -16.29 -12.61 -7.62
C TYR A 90 -16.64 -11.32 -8.37
N LEU A 91 -16.24 -11.19 -9.64
CA LEU A 91 -16.58 -10.01 -10.45
C LEU A 91 -18.10 -9.84 -10.59
N GLN A 92 -18.82 -10.93 -10.92
CA GLN A 92 -20.29 -10.90 -11.04
C GLN A 92 -20.97 -10.46 -9.74
N ALA A 93 -20.48 -10.91 -8.59
CA ALA A 93 -21.02 -10.50 -7.30
C ALA A 93 -20.81 -9.01 -7.03
N VAL A 94 -19.67 -8.45 -7.42
CA VAL A 94 -19.39 -7.02 -7.27
C VAL A 94 -20.19 -6.19 -8.26
N GLU A 95 -20.34 -6.64 -9.51
CA GLU A 95 -21.21 -5.98 -10.51
C GLU A 95 -22.67 -5.98 -10.08
N ALA A 96 -23.14 -7.07 -9.47
CA ALA A 96 -24.50 -7.14 -8.92
C ALA A 96 -24.70 -6.17 -7.74
N LEU A 97 -23.67 -5.94 -6.92
CA LEU A 97 -23.72 -4.99 -5.79
C LEU A 97 -23.79 -3.53 -6.26
N THR A 98 -23.35 -3.24 -7.48
CA THR A 98 -23.23 -1.89 -8.05
C THR A 98 -24.23 -1.65 -9.17
N ASP A 99 -25.24 -2.52 -9.31
CA ASP A 99 -26.25 -2.48 -10.38
C ASP A 99 -25.63 -2.43 -11.79
N GLY A 100 -24.43 -3.00 -11.97
CA GLY A 100 -23.69 -3.01 -13.22
C GLY A 100 -23.04 -1.68 -13.61
N SER A 101 -23.05 -0.65 -12.74
CA SER A 101 -22.34 0.62 -13.02
C SER A 101 -20.84 0.37 -13.13
N PRO A 102 -20.17 0.74 -14.24
CA PRO A 102 -18.74 0.51 -14.37
C PRO A 102 -17.89 1.36 -13.42
N GLU A 103 -18.33 2.58 -13.11
CA GLU A 103 -17.71 3.43 -12.08
C GLU A 103 -17.88 2.83 -10.68
N GLY A 104 -19.10 2.37 -10.35
CA GLY A 104 -19.38 1.71 -9.08
C GLY A 104 -18.57 0.43 -8.90
N THR A 105 -18.53 -0.42 -9.93
CA THR A 105 -17.80 -1.68 -9.93
C THR A 105 -16.31 -1.47 -9.72
N ILE A 106 -15.67 -0.56 -10.48
CA ILE A 106 -14.22 -0.35 -10.31
C ILE A 106 -13.88 0.24 -8.93
N ILE A 107 -14.71 1.14 -8.40
CA ILE A 107 -14.55 1.67 -7.04
C ILE A 107 -14.70 0.55 -6.00
N ALA A 108 -15.72 -0.29 -6.12
CA ALA A 108 -15.96 -1.39 -5.20
C ALA A 108 -14.82 -2.42 -5.23
N LEU A 109 -14.35 -2.80 -6.42
CA LEU A 109 -13.20 -3.70 -6.58
C LEU A 109 -11.93 -3.13 -5.92
N LEU A 110 -11.64 -1.84 -6.16
CA LEU A 110 -10.48 -1.17 -5.54
C LEU A 110 -10.64 -1.01 -4.03
N ALA A 111 -11.85 -0.78 -3.53
CA ALA A 111 -12.13 -0.69 -2.10
C ALA A 111 -11.95 -2.06 -1.41
N ILE A 112 -12.49 -3.13 -1.99
CA ILE A 112 -12.30 -4.50 -1.49
C ILE A 112 -10.82 -4.87 -1.45
N PHE A 113 -10.10 -4.60 -2.55
CA PHE A 113 -8.65 -4.79 -2.60
C PHE A 113 -7.95 -3.96 -1.52
N GLY A 114 -8.28 -2.67 -1.39
CA GLY A 114 -7.64 -1.77 -0.45
C GLY A 114 -7.83 -2.16 1.01
N VAL A 115 -9.05 -2.61 1.37
CA VAL A 115 -9.38 -3.15 2.70
C VAL A 115 -8.61 -4.43 2.96
N ALA A 116 -8.64 -5.39 2.05
CA ALA A 116 -7.95 -6.67 2.22
C ALA A 116 -6.42 -6.47 2.32
N HIS A 117 -5.83 -5.74 1.37
CA HIS A 117 -4.40 -5.51 1.30
C HIS A 117 -3.87 -4.75 2.53
N SER A 118 -4.54 -3.67 2.92
CA SER A 118 -4.10 -2.86 4.07
C SER A 118 -4.44 -3.53 5.41
N GLY A 119 -5.58 -4.24 5.48
CA GLY A 119 -5.99 -5.01 6.64
C GLY A 119 -5.03 -6.15 6.93
N LEU A 120 -4.65 -6.92 5.90
CA LEU A 120 -3.59 -7.92 6.03
C LEU A 120 -2.27 -7.25 6.46
N ALA A 121 -1.88 -6.13 5.86
CA ALA A 121 -0.65 -5.44 6.28
C ALA A 121 -0.66 -5.03 7.76
N GLY A 122 -1.84 -4.69 8.30
CA GLY A 122 -2.06 -4.40 9.71
C GLY A 122 -2.08 -5.63 10.62
N LEU A 123 -2.63 -6.75 10.14
CA LEU A 123 -2.70 -8.04 10.85
C LEU A 123 -1.36 -8.75 10.99
N ARG A 124 -0.40 -8.39 10.12
CA ARG A 124 0.92 -9.03 10.04
C ARG A 124 1.58 -9.29 11.41
N PRO A 125 1.72 -8.32 12.34
CA PRO A 125 2.43 -8.57 13.59
C PRO A 125 1.84 -9.72 14.41
N ALA A 126 0.51 -9.81 14.50
CA ALA A 126 -0.16 -10.88 15.25
C ALA A 126 -0.18 -12.21 14.48
N ALA A 127 -0.30 -12.17 13.15
CA ALA A 127 -0.42 -13.37 12.34
C ALA A 127 0.93 -14.08 12.12
N GLU A 128 2.04 -13.34 12.07
CA GLU A 128 3.38 -13.92 11.96
C GLU A 128 3.73 -14.78 13.20
N ASP A 129 3.21 -14.45 14.38
CA ASP A 129 3.41 -15.23 15.62
C ASP A 129 2.68 -16.58 15.60
N VAL A 130 1.62 -16.71 14.78
CA VAL A 130 0.79 -17.93 14.71
C VAL A 130 1.28 -18.87 13.62
N ILE A 131 1.52 -18.36 12.41
CA ILE A 131 1.83 -19.20 11.24
C ILE A 131 3.25 -19.01 10.70
N GLY A 132 4.02 -18.08 11.26
CA GLY A 132 5.36 -17.74 10.80
C GLY A 132 5.38 -16.76 9.62
N ALA A 133 6.44 -15.94 9.57
CA ALA A 133 6.61 -14.85 8.59
C ALA A 133 6.55 -15.30 7.12
N ARG A 134 7.13 -16.47 6.79
CA ARG A 134 7.13 -16.97 5.41
C ARG A 134 5.73 -17.41 4.97
N ALA A 135 5.02 -18.19 5.78
CA ALA A 135 3.66 -18.63 5.45
C ALA A 135 2.70 -17.44 5.35
N TYR A 136 2.81 -16.49 6.28
CA TYR A 136 2.00 -15.28 6.25
C TYR A 136 2.17 -14.48 4.96
N ARG A 137 3.40 -14.33 4.46
CA ARG A 137 3.67 -13.66 3.17
C ARG A 137 3.04 -14.36 1.98
N VAL A 138 3.06 -15.69 1.95
CA VAL A 138 2.41 -16.45 0.87
C VAL A 138 0.89 -16.21 0.91
N VAL A 139 0.28 -16.25 2.10
CA VAL A 139 -1.15 -15.91 2.27
C VAL A 139 -1.43 -14.47 1.82
N PHE A 140 -0.64 -13.51 2.30
CA PHE A 140 -0.76 -12.10 1.92
C PHE A 140 -0.68 -11.91 0.40
N ALA A 141 0.32 -12.54 -0.24
CA ALA A 141 0.55 -12.43 -1.67
C ALA A 141 -0.59 -13.08 -2.47
N LEU A 142 -1.04 -14.29 -2.11
CA LEU A 142 -2.13 -14.97 -2.81
C LEU A 142 -3.43 -14.16 -2.75
N VAL A 143 -3.84 -13.70 -1.57
CA VAL A 143 -5.05 -12.88 -1.43
C VAL A 143 -4.91 -11.57 -2.21
N SER A 144 -3.77 -10.89 -2.09
CA SER A 144 -3.52 -9.63 -2.79
C SER A 144 -3.52 -9.80 -4.31
N LEU A 145 -2.89 -10.86 -4.84
CA LEU A 145 -2.80 -11.13 -6.29
C LEU A 145 -4.17 -11.47 -6.88
N CYS A 146 -4.95 -12.33 -6.21
CA CYS A 146 -6.32 -12.64 -6.59
C CYS A 146 -7.18 -11.37 -6.66
N LEU A 147 -7.13 -10.54 -5.62
CA LEU A 147 -7.95 -9.32 -5.57
C LEU A 147 -7.42 -8.20 -6.48
N ALA A 148 -6.12 -8.17 -6.82
CA ALA A 148 -5.54 -7.14 -7.68
C ALA A 148 -5.79 -7.41 -9.18
N VAL A 149 -5.75 -8.68 -9.62
CA VAL A 149 -5.86 -8.98 -11.06
C VAL A 149 -7.23 -8.61 -11.63
N VAL A 150 -8.29 -8.70 -10.83
CA VAL A 150 -9.67 -8.41 -11.26
C VAL A 150 -9.89 -6.93 -11.58
N PRO A 151 -9.61 -5.96 -10.69
CA PRO A 151 -9.72 -4.53 -11.03
C PRO A 151 -8.81 -4.12 -12.19
N ILE A 152 -7.62 -4.73 -12.35
CA ILE A 152 -6.74 -4.46 -13.50
C ILE A 152 -7.42 -4.91 -14.80
N ALA A 153 -7.88 -6.16 -14.87
CA ALA A 153 -8.57 -6.68 -16.04
C ALA A 153 -9.88 -5.91 -16.32
N TYR A 154 -10.64 -5.60 -15.27
CA TYR A 154 -11.86 -4.81 -15.37
C TYR A 154 -11.59 -3.43 -15.96
N PHE A 155 -10.63 -2.69 -15.39
CA PHE A 155 -10.22 -1.39 -15.87
C PHE A 155 -9.79 -1.43 -17.34
N ILE A 156 -8.95 -2.39 -17.74
CA ILE A 156 -8.49 -2.49 -19.13
C ILE A 156 -9.69 -2.64 -20.08
N ASN A 157 -10.68 -3.46 -19.73
CA ASN A 157 -11.84 -3.73 -20.56
C ASN A 157 -12.87 -2.59 -20.56
N HIS A 158 -12.97 -1.82 -19.47
CA HIS A 158 -14.00 -0.78 -19.29
C HIS A 158 -13.44 0.65 -19.32
N ARG A 159 -12.15 0.83 -19.65
CA ARG A 159 -11.49 2.16 -19.59
C ARG A 159 -12.16 3.21 -20.48
N TYR A 160 -12.84 2.82 -21.55
CA TYR A 160 -13.56 3.75 -22.44
C TYR A 160 -15.07 3.79 -22.17
N ASP A 161 -15.55 3.07 -21.15
CA ASP A 161 -16.97 3.06 -20.79
C ASP A 161 -17.31 4.29 -19.95
N GLY A 162 -18.60 4.44 -19.65
CA GLY A 162 -19.14 5.58 -18.92
C GLY A 162 -19.22 6.85 -19.79
N LEU A 163 -19.18 8.00 -19.14
CA LEU A 163 -19.26 9.30 -19.80
C LEU A 163 -17.87 9.74 -20.30
N GLN A 164 -17.79 10.09 -21.58
CA GLN A 164 -16.62 10.76 -22.14
C GLN A 164 -16.61 12.24 -21.71
N LEU A 165 -15.71 12.60 -20.79
CA LEU A 165 -15.58 13.95 -20.23
C LEU A 165 -14.72 14.85 -21.13
N TRP A 166 -13.66 14.31 -21.72
CA TRP A 166 -12.82 15.01 -22.70
C TRP A 166 -12.15 14.03 -23.66
N ASN A 167 -11.84 14.46 -24.88
CA ASN A 167 -11.03 13.69 -25.81
C ASN A 167 -9.96 14.59 -26.43
N VAL A 168 -8.71 14.38 -26.02
CA VAL A 168 -7.55 15.17 -26.45
C VAL A 168 -6.55 14.36 -27.27
N GLN A 169 -6.92 13.16 -27.72
CA GLN A 169 -6.01 12.25 -28.45
C GLN A 169 -5.55 12.82 -29.80
N GLY A 170 -6.35 13.70 -30.40
CA GLY A 170 -6.01 14.41 -31.64
C GLY A 170 -5.18 15.69 -31.45
N VAL A 171 -4.92 16.12 -30.21
CA VAL A 171 -4.19 17.36 -29.94
C VAL A 171 -2.68 17.11 -30.05
N PRO A 172 -1.94 17.88 -30.88
CA PRO A 172 -0.50 17.72 -31.03
C PRO A 172 0.25 17.76 -29.70
N GLY A 173 1.18 16.83 -29.50
CA GLY A 173 2.02 16.75 -28.29
C GLY A 173 1.40 16.00 -27.10
N VAL A 174 0.07 15.80 -27.05
CA VAL A 174 -0.57 15.11 -25.92
C VAL A 174 -0.12 13.65 -25.79
N HIS A 175 -0.05 12.92 -26.91
CA HIS A 175 0.44 11.54 -26.90
C HIS A 175 1.85 11.45 -26.30
N SER A 176 2.77 12.31 -26.76
CA SER A 176 4.15 12.34 -26.26
C SER A 176 4.22 12.71 -24.78
N ALA A 177 3.42 13.67 -24.34
CA ALA A 177 3.35 14.07 -22.93
C ALA A 177 2.84 12.93 -22.03
N VAL A 178 1.75 12.26 -22.43
CA VAL A 178 1.20 11.11 -21.69
C VAL A 178 2.23 9.99 -21.58
N TRP A 179 2.94 9.68 -22.66
CA TRP A 179 4.02 8.70 -22.64
C TRP A 179 5.15 9.10 -21.69
N ALA A 180 5.61 10.34 -21.75
CA ALA A 180 6.68 10.84 -20.89
C ALA A 180 6.28 10.77 -19.40
N VAL A 181 5.05 11.19 -19.06
CA VAL A 181 4.53 11.11 -17.68
C VAL A 181 4.37 9.66 -17.23
N SER A 182 3.86 8.78 -18.09
CA SER A 182 3.72 7.35 -17.79
C SER A 182 5.08 6.68 -17.56
N PHE A 183 6.08 7.01 -18.40
CA PHE A 183 7.45 6.53 -18.21
C PHE A 183 8.05 7.02 -16.89
N LEU A 184 7.89 8.31 -16.59
CA LEU A 184 8.33 8.89 -15.32
C LEU A 184 7.65 8.22 -14.11
N SER A 185 6.37 7.86 -14.24
CA SER A 185 5.64 7.15 -13.19
C SER A 185 6.30 5.82 -12.82
N PHE A 186 6.77 5.05 -13.82
CA PHE A 186 7.46 3.77 -13.59
C PHE A 186 8.79 3.96 -12.86
N PHE A 187 9.49 5.07 -13.11
CA PHE A 187 10.71 5.39 -12.38
C PHE A 187 10.45 5.58 -10.88
N PHE A 188 9.29 6.15 -10.51
CA PHE A 188 8.85 6.26 -9.12
C PHE A 188 8.33 4.93 -8.54
N LEU A 189 7.85 4.01 -9.37
CA LEU A 189 7.45 2.66 -8.94
C LEU A 189 8.63 1.72 -8.72
N TYR A 190 9.77 1.98 -9.38
CA TYR A 190 10.96 1.13 -9.33
C TYR A 190 11.40 0.66 -7.93
N PRO A 191 11.40 1.51 -6.87
CA PRO A 191 11.76 1.07 -5.51
C PRO A 191 10.91 -0.07 -4.95
N SER A 192 9.69 -0.27 -5.45
CA SER A 192 8.84 -1.39 -5.05
C SER A 192 9.38 -2.76 -5.47
N THR A 193 10.38 -2.80 -6.34
CA THR A 193 11.03 -4.02 -6.83
C THR A 193 12.40 -4.29 -6.21
N PHE A 194 12.88 -3.43 -5.31
CA PHE A 194 14.14 -3.69 -4.60
C PHE A 194 14.01 -4.96 -3.75
N ASN A 195 15.08 -5.75 -3.70
CA ASN A 195 15.14 -7.01 -2.95
C ASN A 195 13.98 -7.97 -3.29
N ILE A 196 13.70 -8.17 -4.58
CA ILE A 196 12.56 -8.98 -5.07
C ILE A 196 12.53 -10.41 -4.51
N LEU A 197 13.70 -10.98 -4.15
CA LEU A 197 13.79 -12.28 -3.49
C LEU A 197 13.17 -12.28 -2.08
N GLU A 198 13.25 -11.17 -1.35
CA GLU A 198 12.54 -11.00 -0.08
C GLU A 198 11.03 -10.84 -0.30
N VAL A 199 10.63 -10.11 -1.34
CA VAL A 199 9.21 -9.93 -1.71
C VAL A 199 8.57 -11.27 -2.07
N ALA A 200 9.29 -12.12 -2.80
CA ALA A 200 8.86 -13.47 -3.17
C ALA A 200 8.99 -14.52 -2.06
N ALA A 201 9.31 -14.09 -0.83
CA ALA A 201 9.48 -14.95 0.34
C ALA A 201 10.58 -16.04 0.23
N VAL A 202 11.47 -15.90 -0.75
CA VAL A 202 12.70 -16.71 -0.87
C VAL A 202 13.60 -16.36 0.30
N ASP A 203 13.92 -15.07 0.42
CA ASP A 203 14.74 -14.52 1.50
C ASP A 203 13.89 -13.98 2.66
N LYS A 204 14.49 -13.95 3.85
CA LYS A 204 13.85 -13.46 5.08
C LYS A 204 13.56 -11.95 4.94
N PRO A 205 12.38 -11.46 5.35
CA PRO A 205 12.10 -10.02 5.35
C PRO A 205 13.10 -9.26 6.19
N LYS A 206 13.58 -8.14 5.65
CA LYS A 206 14.24 -7.11 6.44
C LYS A 206 13.49 -5.79 6.35
N LEU A 207 13.69 -4.94 7.34
CA LEU A 207 13.26 -3.56 7.28
C LEU A 207 14.40 -2.78 6.61
N HIS A 208 14.19 -2.33 5.38
CA HIS A 208 15.15 -1.48 4.68
C HIS A 208 14.82 -0.02 4.89
N MET A 209 15.83 0.76 5.29
CA MET A 209 15.77 2.21 5.37
C MET A 209 16.71 2.76 4.31
N TRP A 210 16.15 3.33 3.24
CA TRP A 210 16.96 3.82 2.12
C TRP A 210 17.35 5.28 2.34
N GLU A 211 18.64 5.60 2.23
CA GLU A 211 19.15 6.96 2.39
C GLU A 211 19.55 7.65 1.07
N THR A 212 19.49 6.94 -0.05
CA THR A 212 19.85 7.44 -1.39
C THR A 212 18.70 7.26 -2.39
N GLY A 213 18.90 7.67 -3.64
CA GLY A 213 17.92 7.50 -4.73
C GLY A 213 16.63 8.32 -4.55
N ILE A 214 15.56 7.87 -5.20
CA ILE A 214 14.24 8.55 -5.20
C ILE A 214 13.63 8.68 -3.79
N MET A 215 14.05 7.81 -2.86
CA MET A 215 13.65 7.84 -1.45
C MET A 215 14.09 9.13 -0.73
N ARG A 216 15.12 9.82 -1.23
CA ARG A 216 15.51 11.17 -0.76
C ARG A 216 14.53 12.27 -1.16
N ILE A 217 13.84 12.09 -2.29
CA ILE A 217 12.90 13.09 -2.82
C ILE A 217 11.54 12.90 -2.15
N THR A 218 11.11 11.65 -2.00
CA THR A 218 9.84 11.32 -1.36
C THR A 218 9.95 10.02 -0.59
N ARG A 219 9.38 10.00 0.62
CA ARG A 219 9.21 8.78 1.42
C ARG A 219 8.23 7.77 0.81
N HIS A 220 7.37 8.24 -0.11
CA HIS A 220 6.27 7.46 -0.69
C HIS A 220 6.36 7.44 -2.23
N PRO A 221 7.46 6.94 -2.83
CA PRO A 221 7.66 7.03 -4.27
C PRO A 221 6.58 6.26 -5.04
N GLN A 222 6.09 5.13 -4.52
CA GLN A 222 5.01 4.38 -5.15
C GLN A 222 3.71 5.20 -5.28
N MET A 223 3.33 5.97 -4.26
CA MET A 223 2.16 6.85 -4.31
C MET A 223 2.33 7.96 -5.34
N VAL A 224 3.53 8.56 -5.42
CA VAL A 224 3.84 9.60 -6.41
C VAL A 224 3.78 9.03 -7.83
N GLY A 225 4.39 7.86 -8.05
CA GLY A 225 4.30 7.15 -9.33
C GLY A 225 2.85 6.89 -9.72
N GLN A 226 2.03 6.38 -8.80
CA GLN A 226 0.62 6.12 -9.06
C GLN A 226 -0.18 7.39 -9.35
N GLY A 227 0.15 8.50 -8.70
CA GLY A 227 -0.43 9.81 -9.02
C GLY A 227 -0.13 10.26 -10.45
N LEU A 228 1.13 10.12 -10.89
CA LEU A 228 1.53 10.42 -12.27
C LEU A 228 0.84 9.50 -13.28
N TRP A 229 0.74 8.21 -12.98
CA TRP A 229 0.02 7.23 -13.80
C TRP A 229 -1.46 7.59 -13.94
N CYS A 230 -2.14 7.87 -12.82
CA CYS A 230 -3.52 8.31 -12.81
C CYS A 230 -3.72 9.59 -13.64
N ALA A 231 -2.83 10.59 -13.46
CA ALA A 231 -2.90 11.83 -14.23
C ALA A 231 -2.76 11.60 -15.74
N ALA A 232 -1.81 10.76 -16.16
CA ALA A 232 -1.61 10.41 -17.57
C ALA A 232 -2.82 9.66 -18.15
N HIS A 233 -3.37 8.68 -17.43
CA HIS A 233 -4.52 7.91 -17.89
C HIS A 233 -5.81 8.72 -17.96
N CYS A 234 -6.05 9.58 -16.95
CA CYS A 234 -7.15 10.55 -16.99
C CYS A 234 -7.02 11.44 -18.21
N LEU A 235 -5.85 12.06 -18.44
CA LEU A 235 -5.64 12.94 -19.59
C LEU A 235 -5.88 12.21 -20.92
N TRP A 236 -5.31 11.02 -21.09
CA TRP A 236 -5.38 10.27 -22.35
C TRP A 236 -6.77 9.73 -22.68
N THR A 237 -7.46 9.22 -21.66
CA THR A 237 -8.72 8.47 -21.87
C THR A 237 -9.94 9.34 -21.65
N GLY A 238 -9.93 10.18 -20.61
CA GLY A 238 -10.97 11.16 -20.33
C GLY A 238 -12.38 10.61 -20.09
N SER A 239 -12.52 9.37 -19.61
CA SER A 239 -13.80 8.76 -19.25
C SER A 239 -14.08 8.85 -17.74
N SER A 240 -15.36 8.83 -17.35
CA SER A 240 -15.78 8.77 -15.94
C SER A 240 -15.24 7.53 -15.23
N VAL A 241 -15.15 6.38 -15.90
CA VAL A 241 -14.59 5.13 -15.33
C VAL A 241 -13.12 5.30 -14.99
N VAL A 242 -12.32 5.94 -15.84
CA VAL A 242 -10.90 6.18 -15.56
C VAL A 242 -10.73 7.17 -14.41
N ILE A 243 -11.61 8.16 -14.29
CA ILE A 243 -11.63 9.06 -13.14
C ILE A 243 -11.99 8.30 -11.85
N ALA A 244 -13.04 7.47 -11.88
CA ALA A 244 -13.46 6.65 -10.74
C ALA A 244 -12.33 5.71 -10.29
N ALA A 245 -11.69 5.02 -11.24
CA ALA A 245 -10.55 4.15 -10.99
C ALA A 245 -9.37 4.93 -10.38
N SER A 246 -9.07 6.11 -10.93
CA SER A 246 -7.97 6.96 -10.44
C SER A 246 -8.22 7.49 -9.04
N VAL A 247 -9.44 7.91 -8.73
CA VAL A 247 -9.83 8.33 -7.37
C VAL A 247 -9.73 7.17 -6.40
N GLY A 248 -10.26 5.99 -6.75
CA GLY A 248 -10.17 4.80 -5.90
C GLY A 248 -8.73 4.36 -5.64
N LEU A 249 -7.91 4.35 -6.70
CA LEU A 249 -6.50 3.97 -6.62
C LEU A 249 -5.70 4.96 -5.77
N MET A 250 -5.90 6.27 -5.98
CA MET A 250 -5.23 7.29 -5.18
C MET A 250 -5.70 7.28 -3.72
N ALA A 251 -6.98 7.07 -3.45
CA ALA A 251 -7.49 6.92 -2.09
C ALA A 251 -6.79 5.76 -1.37
N HIS A 252 -6.65 4.60 -2.03
CA HIS A 252 -5.90 3.47 -1.49
C HIS A 252 -4.43 3.82 -1.21
N HIS A 253 -3.74 4.47 -2.15
CA HIS A 253 -2.33 4.82 -1.97
C HIS A 253 -2.11 5.84 -0.85
N LEU A 254 -2.94 6.88 -0.77
CA LEU A 254 -2.89 7.87 0.32
C LEU A 254 -3.16 7.21 1.68
N PHE A 255 -4.15 6.32 1.74
CA PHE A 255 -4.41 5.52 2.94
C PHE A 255 -3.20 4.64 3.29
N GLY A 256 -2.62 3.96 2.30
CA GLY A 256 -1.43 3.13 2.47
C GLY A 256 -0.23 3.91 3.02
N CYS A 257 -0.01 5.14 2.54
CA CYS A 257 1.00 6.06 3.06
C CYS A 257 0.78 6.34 4.55
N TRP A 258 -0.43 6.82 4.90
CA TRP A 258 -0.78 7.10 6.30
C TRP A 258 -0.67 5.85 7.19
N HIS A 259 -1.21 4.73 6.72
CA HIS A 259 -1.23 3.47 7.46
C HIS A 259 0.19 2.94 7.69
N GLY A 260 1.06 3.02 6.67
CA GLY A 260 2.49 2.70 6.77
C GLY A 260 3.21 3.56 7.80
N ASP A 261 3.02 4.88 7.68
CA ASP A 261 3.70 5.86 8.54
C ASP A 261 3.27 5.73 10.00
N ARG A 262 1.98 5.49 10.24
CA ARG A 262 1.45 5.21 11.57
C ARG A 262 2.14 4.00 12.21
N ARG A 263 2.33 2.89 11.47
CA ARG A 263 2.99 1.69 12.01
C ARG A 263 4.45 1.95 12.36
N LEU A 264 5.16 2.74 11.56
CA LEU A 264 6.56 3.12 11.86
C LEU A 264 6.64 3.99 13.12
N ARG A 265 5.72 4.96 13.26
CA ARG A 265 5.64 5.84 14.44
C ARG A 265 5.39 5.06 15.73
N VAL A 266 4.49 4.08 15.72
CA VAL A 266 4.20 3.22 16.88
C VAL A 266 5.42 2.40 17.31
N ARG A 267 6.33 2.10 16.37
CA ARG A 267 7.60 1.39 16.63
C ARG A 267 8.76 2.32 17.01
N GLY A 268 8.49 3.62 17.24
CA GLY A 268 9.52 4.61 17.55
C GLY A 268 10.41 5.00 16.37
N VAL A 269 10.13 4.53 15.16
CA VAL A 269 10.92 4.84 13.96
C VAL A 269 10.48 6.20 13.42
N ARG A 270 11.36 7.21 13.56
CA ARG A 270 11.19 8.54 12.96
C ARG A 270 12.02 8.64 11.68
N VAL A 271 11.33 8.75 10.56
CA VAL A 271 11.95 8.96 9.24
C VAL A 271 11.76 10.41 8.86
N ALA A 272 12.78 11.23 9.12
CA ALA A 272 12.78 12.61 8.65
C ALA A 272 13.21 12.63 7.18
N VAL A 273 12.41 13.28 6.32
CA VAL A 273 12.89 13.69 5.00
C VAL A 273 13.77 14.91 5.22
N PRO A 274 15.06 14.90 4.82
CA PRO A 274 15.89 16.10 4.92
C PRO A 274 15.22 17.24 4.12
N GLY A 275 14.81 18.31 4.80
CA GLY A 275 14.23 19.51 4.15
C GLY A 275 12.72 19.72 4.32
N VAL A 276 11.97 18.77 4.91
CA VAL A 276 10.60 19.05 5.39
C VAL A 276 10.68 19.28 6.89
N LEU A 277 10.56 20.55 7.31
CA LEU A 277 10.50 20.96 8.70
C LEU A 277 9.31 20.27 9.40
N GLU A 278 9.56 19.18 10.13
CA GLU A 278 8.59 18.68 11.10
C GLU A 278 8.93 19.31 12.46
N CYS A 279 8.03 20.19 12.89
CA CYS A 279 8.13 21.00 14.09
C CYS A 279 8.40 20.11 15.31
N SER A 280 9.59 20.24 15.89
CA SER A 280 9.95 19.63 17.16
C SER A 280 9.07 20.22 18.27
N ARG A 281 7.98 19.53 18.63
CA ARG A 281 7.48 19.63 19.99
C ARG A 281 8.33 18.71 20.86
N SER A 282 9.47 19.25 21.28
CA SER A 282 10.06 18.82 22.54
C SER A 282 9.01 19.08 23.64
N PRO A 283 8.80 18.17 24.60
CA PRO A 283 8.14 18.55 25.85
C PRO A 283 8.95 19.71 26.45
N PRO A 284 8.31 20.77 26.98
CA PRO A 284 9.03 21.73 27.80
C PRO A 284 9.66 20.95 28.96
N GLY A 285 10.94 21.22 29.20
CA GLY A 285 11.75 20.48 30.15
C GLY A 285 11.08 20.32 31.51
N SER A 286 11.30 19.15 32.09
CA SER A 286 11.21 18.88 33.53
C SER A 286 12.51 18.21 33.93
#